data_AF-A0AAW0YJW6-F1
#
_entry.id   AF-A0AAW0YJW6-F1
#
_cell.length_a   1.000
_cell.length_b   1.000
_cell.length_c   1.000
_cell.angle_alpha   90.00
_cell.angle_beta   90.00
_cell.angle_gamma   90.00
#
_symmetry.space_group_name_H-M   'P 1'
#
loop_
_entity.id
_entity.type
_entity.pdbx_description
1 polymer ?
#
loop_
_entity_poly.entity_id
_entity_poly.type
_entity_poly.pdbx_seq_one_letter_code
_entity_poly.pdbx_strand_id
1 'polypeptide(L)'
;MRIALAQTSPISAAEGPPKLEKPLSTSPFPTLDQNLIDAVGYVERAAALNADVVVFPEYFLQGITNERRQLEWAKYLQQNPASTEENAQPTLRNTAFFVDETGELKGEYVKRNLWHPERLIHNHPHAPDYETSVVSALCLARSFETETVWVMCNAGGDALEGFMGGSGVWAPLRGRVGGCGVGAALEVVEIDLNVLKIREDWSKRQAT
;
A
#
# COMPACT_ATOMS: atom_id res chain seq x y z
N MET A 1 -11.57 15.98 6.01
CA MET A 1 -10.71 14.83 6.37
C MET A 1 -9.39 14.98 5.63
N ARG A 2 -8.28 14.65 6.27
CA ARG A 2 -6.92 14.84 5.75
C ARG A 2 -6.24 13.48 5.68
N ILE A 3 -5.92 13.03 4.48
CA ILE A 3 -5.36 11.69 4.22
C ILE A 3 -3.91 11.85 3.81
N ALA A 4 -3.00 11.24 4.57
CA ALA A 4 -1.60 11.12 4.25
C ALA A 4 -1.35 9.90 3.36
N LEU A 5 -0.85 10.13 2.15
CA LEU A 5 -0.36 9.11 1.24
C LEU A 5 1.13 8.90 1.50
N ALA A 6 1.47 7.83 2.21
CA ALA A 6 2.85 7.47 2.51
C ALA A 6 3.44 6.65 1.35
N GLN A 7 3.70 7.28 0.21
CA GLN A 7 4.31 6.65 -0.96
C GLN A 7 5.78 6.33 -0.65
N THR A 8 6.04 5.12 -0.15
CA THR A 8 7.37 4.63 0.21
C THR A 8 8.09 4.01 -0.99
N SER A 9 9.42 3.90 -0.88
CA SER A 9 10.28 3.09 -1.75
C SER A 9 10.85 1.93 -0.93
N PRO A 10 10.07 0.86 -0.68
CA PRO A 10 10.48 -0.17 0.25
C PRO A 10 11.70 -0.94 -0.24
N ILE A 11 12.62 -1.22 0.68
CA ILE A 11 13.80 -2.02 0.37
C ILE A 11 13.39 -3.49 0.28
N SER A 12 13.78 -4.13 -0.82
CA SER A 12 13.59 -5.57 -1.01
C SER A 12 14.93 -6.26 -0.76
N ALA A 13 15.01 -7.16 0.23
CA ALA A 13 16.25 -7.87 0.44
C ALA A 13 16.48 -8.95 -0.61
N ALA A 14 17.77 -9.24 -0.82
CA ALA A 14 18.26 -10.21 -1.77
C ALA A 14 17.77 -11.64 -1.50
N GLU A 15 17.92 -12.50 -2.51
CA GLU A 15 17.71 -13.94 -2.35
C GLU A 15 18.66 -14.54 -1.29
N GLY A 16 18.14 -15.51 -0.53
CA GLY A 16 18.91 -16.28 0.43
C GLY A 16 18.36 -16.20 1.86
N PRO A 17 19.03 -16.86 2.81
CA PRO A 17 18.57 -16.92 4.19
C PRO A 17 18.66 -15.55 4.87
N PRO A 18 17.66 -15.14 5.69
CA PRO A 18 17.57 -13.81 6.29
C PRO A 18 18.83 -13.34 7.07
N LYS A 19 19.49 -14.28 7.76
CA LYS A 19 20.74 -14.02 8.51
C LYS A 19 21.91 -13.51 7.67
N LEU A 20 21.84 -13.66 6.34
CA LEU A 20 22.89 -13.21 5.42
C LEU A 20 22.58 -11.84 4.79
N GLU A 21 21.41 -11.25 5.06
CA GLU A 21 21.01 -9.96 4.47
C GLU A 21 22.00 -8.84 4.84
N LYS A 22 22.43 -8.78 6.11
CA LYS A 22 23.46 -7.86 6.61
C LYS A 22 24.33 -8.58 7.65
N PRO A 23 25.57 -9.00 7.32
CA PRO A 23 26.39 -9.84 8.20
C PRO A 23 26.70 -9.27 9.59
N LEU A 24 26.60 -7.95 9.76
CA LEU A 24 26.84 -7.25 11.02
C LEU A 24 25.54 -6.90 11.78
N SER A 25 24.37 -7.25 11.24
CA SER A 25 23.09 -7.03 11.90
C SER A 25 22.85 -8.07 12.99
N THR A 26 22.34 -7.63 14.13
CA THR A 26 21.83 -8.51 15.19
C THR A 26 20.37 -8.92 14.97
N SER A 27 19.66 -8.22 14.08
CA SER A 27 18.29 -8.58 13.69
C SER A 27 18.28 -9.75 12.71
N PRO A 28 17.34 -10.71 12.86
CA PRO A 28 17.11 -11.74 11.86
C PRO A 28 16.55 -11.19 10.54
N PHE A 29 15.97 -9.98 10.53
CA PHE A 29 15.34 -9.37 9.35
C PHE A 29 15.72 -7.88 9.20
N PRO A 30 17.00 -7.57 8.96
CA PRO A 30 17.49 -6.18 8.96
C PRO A 30 16.83 -5.28 7.91
N THR A 31 16.33 -5.85 6.81
CA THR A 31 15.63 -5.08 5.79
C THR A 31 14.23 -4.70 6.23
N LEU A 32 13.52 -5.63 6.88
CA LEU A 32 12.20 -5.39 7.44
C LEU A 32 12.26 -4.31 8.52
N ASP A 33 13.28 -4.38 9.38
CA ASP A 33 13.49 -3.38 10.43
C ASP A 33 13.75 -1.98 9.87
N GLN A 34 14.54 -1.88 8.80
CA GLN A 34 14.78 -0.59 8.14
C GLN A 34 13.47 -0.03 7.55
N ASN A 35 12.70 -0.85 6.84
CA ASN A 35 11.43 -0.43 6.29
C ASN A 35 10.41 -0.05 7.38
N LEU A 36 10.45 -0.72 8.55
CA LEU A 36 9.65 -0.35 9.71
C LEU A 36 10.06 1.02 10.27
N ILE A 37 11.36 1.29 10.40
CA ILE A 37 11.87 2.62 10.79
C ILE A 37 11.36 3.69 9.83
N ASP A 38 11.44 3.43 8.52
CA ASP A 38 10.97 4.37 7.51
C ASP A 38 9.47 4.61 7.66
N ALA A 39 8.67 3.54 7.82
CA ALA A 39 7.23 3.63 8.03
C ALA A 39 6.86 4.46 9.28
N VAL A 40 7.57 4.24 10.40
CA VAL A 40 7.42 5.06 11.62
C VAL A 40 7.67 6.53 11.30
N GLY A 41 8.75 6.86 10.59
CA GLY A 41 9.04 8.23 10.17
C GLY A 41 7.96 8.85 9.28
N TYR A 42 7.30 8.07 8.43
CA TYR A 42 6.14 8.55 7.66
C TYR A 42 4.93 8.87 8.56
N VAL A 43 4.63 8.02 9.54
CA VAL A 43 3.55 8.26 10.52
C VAL A 43 3.83 9.53 11.32
N GLU A 44 5.05 9.70 11.83
CA GLU A 44 5.44 10.88 12.61
C GLU A 44 5.29 12.17 11.80
N ARG A 45 5.75 12.19 10.54
CA ARG A 45 5.59 13.35 9.65
C ARG A 45 4.13 13.61 9.31
N ALA A 46 3.34 12.57 9.07
CA ALA A 46 1.91 12.71 8.78
C ALA A 46 1.15 13.29 9.99
N ALA A 47 1.48 12.84 11.20
CA ALA A 47 0.95 13.38 12.45
C ALA A 47 1.35 14.85 12.64
N ALA A 48 2.61 15.21 12.39
CA ALA A 48 3.07 16.60 12.41
C ALA A 48 2.33 17.50 11.40
N LEU A 49 1.89 16.92 10.29
CA LEU A 49 1.06 17.59 9.29
C LEU A 49 -0.43 17.55 9.64
N ASN A 50 -0.83 17.02 10.80
CA ASN A 50 -2.22 16.81 11.27
C ASN A 50 -3.09 16.02 10.28
N ALA A 51 -2.55 14.97 9.67
CA ALA A 51 -3.35 14.01 8.92
C ALA A 51 -4.23 13.17 9.87
N ASP A 52 -5.45 12.86 9.44
CA ASP A 52 -6.40 12.02 10.19
C ASP A 52 -6.10 10.52 9.97
N VAL A 53 -5.61 10.16 8.78
CA VAL A 53 -5.33 8.77 8.37
C VAL A 53 -4.06 8.74 7.54
N VAL A 54 -3.21 7.73 7.76
CA VAL A 54 -2.03 7.43 6.94
C VAL A 54 -2.27 6.14 6.17
N VAL A 55 -2.02 6.16 4.86
CA VAL A 55 -2.17 4.99 3.99
C VAL A 55 -0.82 4.63 3.38
N PHE A 56 -0.41 3.38 3.58
CA PHE A 56 0.83 2.82 3.05
C PHE A 56 0.57 1.93 1.82
N PRO A 57 1.55 1.80 0.91
CA PRO A 57 1.42 0.91 -0.23
C PRO A 57 1.58 -0.55 0.16
N GLU A 58 1.17 -1.43 -0.74
CA GLU A 58 1.48 -2.87 -0.63
C GLU A 58 3.00 -3.10 -0.48
N TYR A 59 3.38 -4.09 0.31
CA TYR A 59 4.78 -4.47 0.57
C TYR A 59 5.66 -3.41 1.27
N PHE A 60 5.11 -2.30 1.78
CA PHE A 60 5.91 -1.23 2.39
C PHE A 60 6.83 -1.68 3.54
N LEU A 61 6.48 -2.76 4.26
CA LEU A 61 7.32 -3.36 5.30
C LEU A 61 8.30 -4.40 4.75
N GLN A 62 7.80 -5.39 4.02
CA GLN A 62 8.60 -6.56 3.64
C GLN A 62 9.47 -6.33 2.38
N GLY A 63 9.08 -5.38 1.54
CA GLY A 63 9.53 -5.28 0.15
C GLY A 63 8.97 -6.41 -0.72
N ILE A 64 9.30 -6.37 -2.01
CA ILE A 64 8.95 -7.45 -2.94
C ILE A 64 9.82 -8.66 -2.58
N THR A 65 9.17 -9.81 -2.35
CA THR A 65 9.87 -11.07 -2.09
C THR A 65 9.69 -11.96 -3.31
N ASN A 66 10.78 -12.47 -3.87
CA ASN A 66 10.69 -13.57 -4.81
C ASN A 66 10.39 -14.89 -4.08
N GLU A 67 9.90 -15.88 -4.82
CA GLU A 67 9.43 -17.17 -4.28
C GLU A 67 10.46 -17.85 -3.37
N ARG A 68 11.75 -17.73 -3.71
CA ARG A 68 12.85 -18.31 -2.92
C ARG A 68 13.00 -17.67 -1.54
N ARG A 69 12.77 -16.36 -1.42
CA ARG A 69 12.86 -15.67 -0.13
C ARG A 69 11.71 -16.01 0.82
N GLN A 70 10.51 -16.22 0.26
CA GLN A 70 9.34 -16.68 1.03
C GLN A 70 9.58 -18.08 1.64
N LEU A 71 10.25 -18.96 0.88
CA LEU A 71 10.62 -20.29 1.36
C LEU A 71 11.63 -20.23 2.51
N GLU A 72 12.64 -19.36 2.45
CA GLU A 72 13.60 -19.19 3.53
C GLU A 72 12.96 -18.61 4.80
N TRP A 73 11.96 -17.74 4.66
CA TRP A 73 11.10 -17.28 5.76
C TRP A 73 10.32 -18.42 6.40
N ALA A 74 9.68 -19.27 5.61
CA ALA A 74 8.95 -20.43 6.11
C ALA A 74 9.87 -21.40 6.86
N LYS A 75 11.09 -21.65 6.34
CA LYS A 75 12.11 -22.47 7.03
C LYS A 75 12.55 -21.85 8.35
N TYR A 76 12.76 -20.53 8.39
CA TYR A 76 13.11 -19.83 9.63
C TYR A 76 12.00 -19.98 10.69
N LEU A 77 10.73 -19.80 10.30
CA LEU A 77 9.58 -19.94 11.20
C LEU A 77 9.39 -21.38 11.69
N GLN A 78 9.68 -22.39 10.86
CA GLN A 78 9.69 -23.79 11.32
C GLN A 78 10.77 -24.06 12.38
N GLN A 79 11.92 -23.39 12.27
CA GLN A 79 13.01 -23.50 13.26
C GLN A 79 12.79 -22.63 14.50
N ASN A 80 11.93 -21.61 14.39
CA ASN A 80 11.64 -20.63 15.44
C ASN A 80 10.11 -20.39 15.52
N PRO A 81 9.33 -21.40 15.96
CA PRO A 81 7.88 -21.35 15.90
C PRO A 81 7.31 -20.24 16.79
N ALA A 82 6.40 -19.45 16.24
CA ALA A 82 5.71 -18.37 16.96
C ALA A 82 4.59 -18.89 17.89
N SER A 83 4.20 -20.15 17.77
CA SER A 83 3.23 -20.83 18.63
C SER A 83 3.73 -22.22 19.03
N THR A 84 3.27 -22.72 20.18
CA THR A 84 3.59 -24.07 20.67
C THR A 84 2.65 -25.14 20.13
N GLU A 85 1.74 -24.80 19.22
CA GLU A 85 0.81 -25.77 18.62
C GLU A 85 1.58 -26.71 17.68
N GLU A 86 1.65 -27.99 18.05
CA GLU A 86 2.24 -29.03 17.22
C GLU A 86 1.50 -29.08 15.87
N ASN A 87 2.26 -28.91 14.77
CA ASN A 87 1.84 -29.02 13.36
C ASN A 87 1.23 -27.77 12.68
N ALA A 88 1.30 -26.58 13.30
CA ALA A 88 0.95 -25.35 12.58
C ALA A 88 1.94 -25.09 11.43
N GLN A 89 1.47 -25.23 10.19
CA GLN A 89 2.27 -24.88 9.00
C GLN A 89 2.22 -23.36 8.79
N PRO A 90 3.36 -22.67 8.60
CA PRO A 90 3.36 -21.25 8.31
C PRO A 90 2.62 -21.00 6.98
N THR A 91 1.60 -20.14 7.01
CA THR A 91 0.89 -19.70 5.79
C THR A 91 1.27 -18.26 5.47
N LEU A 92 1.68 -18.03 4.22
CA LEU A 92 1.96 -16.68 3.74
C LEU A 92 0.69 -16.08 3.15
N ARG A 93 0.32 -14.89 3.64
CA ARG A 93 -0.82 -14.12 3.16
C ARG A 93 -0.39 -12.72 2.81
N ASN A 94 -1.00 -12.16 1.78
CA ASN A 94 -0.94 -10.75 1.50
C ASN A 94 -2.09 -10.06 2.26
N THR A 95 -1.75 -9.33 3.33
CA THR A 95 -2.72 -8.79 4.28
C THR A 95 -2.49 -7.30 4.47
N ALA A 96 -3.58 -6.53 4.40
CA ALA A 96 -3.64 -5.16 4.87
C ALA A 96 -4.31 -5.11 6.25
N PHE A 97 -3.81 -4.24 7.13
CA PHE A 97 -4.33 -4.06 8.49
C PHE A 97 -4.89 -2.65 8.67
N PHE A 98 -5.95 -2.52 9.47
CA PHE A 98 -6.56 -1.26 9.84
C PHE A 98 -6.34 -1.05 11.33
N VAL A 99 -5.55 -0.03 11.69
CA VAL A 99 -5.17 0.28 13.06
C VAL A 99 -5.72 1.66 13.42
N ASP A 100 -6.29 1.81 14.61
CA ASP A 100 -6.80 3.08 15.10
C ASP A 100 -5.71 3.94 15.75
N GLU A 101 -6.09 5.14 16.20
CA GLU A 101 -5.20 6.11 16.84
C GLU A 101 -4.64 5.65 18.20
N THR A 102 -5.24 4.63 18.82
CA THR A 102 -4.78 4.04 20.09
C THR A 102 -3.77 2.91 19.87
N GLY A 103 -3.59 2.50 18.61
CA GLY A 103 -2.78 1.33 18.24
C GLY A 103 -3.57 0.02 18.24
N GLU A 104 -4.90 0.06 18.39
CA GLU A 104 -5.74 -1.13 18.36
C GLU A 104 -6.06 -1.56 16.92
N LEU A 105 -5.93 -2.86 16.65
CA LEU A 105 -6.31 -3.46 15.37
C LEU A 105 -7.84 -3.49 15.23
N LYS A 106 -8.39 -2.79 14.24
CA LYS A 106 -9.83 -2.76 13.95
C LYS A 106 -10.26 -3.72 12.85
N GLY A 107 -9.32 -4.19 12.05
CA GLY A 107 -9.63 -5.17 11.02
C GLY A 107 -8.43 -5.55 10.19
N GLU A 108 -8.63 -6.60 9.40
CA GLU A 108 -7.67 -7.10 8.43
C GLU A 108 -8.38 -7.41 7.11
N TYR A 109 -7.66 -7.28 6.01
CA TYR A 109 -8.09 -7.70 4.70
C TYR A 109 -7.01 -8.56 4.04
N VAL A 110 -7.36 -9.82 3.75
CA VAL A 110 -6.50 -10.73 2.99
C VAL A 110 -6.83 -10.59 1.49
N LYS A 111 -5.83 -10.27 0.68
CA LYS A 111 -5.96 -10.07 -0.78
C LYS A 111 -6.56 -11.31 -1.42
N ARG A 112 -7.75 -11.15 -2.02
CA ARG A 112 -8.49 -12.25 -2.66
C ARG A 112 -7.96 -12.60 -4.05
N ASN A 113 -7.54 -11.58 -4.80
CA ASN A 113 -7.02 -11.72 -6.14
C ASN A 113 -5.52 -11.43 -6.11
N LEU A 114 -4.72 -12.50 -5.99
CA LEU A 114 -3.27 -12.38 -6.11
C LEU A 114 -2.92 -11.96 -7.54
N TRP A 115 -1.93 -11.10 -7.66
CA TRP A 115 -1.40 -10.73 -8.95
C TRP A 115 -0.64 -11.95 -9.48
N HIS A 116 -1.18 -12.59 -10.51
CA HIS A 116 -0.49 -13.65 -11.23
C HIS A 116 0.73 -13.01 -11.92
N PRO A 117 1.85 -13.74 -12.12
CA PRO A 117 3.04 -13.18 -12.77
C PRO A 117 2.66 -12.37 -14.01
N GLU A 118 3.18 -11.15 -14.07
CA GLU A 118 2.84 -10.14 -15.06
C GLU A 118 2.85 -10.76 -16.45
N ARG A 119 1.67 -10.80 -17.07
CA ARG A 119 1.55 -11.28 -18.43
C ARG A 119 2.07 -10.21 -19.37
N LEU A 120 3.35 -10.32 -19.74
CA LEU A 120 3.93 -9.87 -21.02
C LEU A 120 3.56 -8.45 -21.48
N ILE A 121 3.13 -7.53 -20.62
CA ILE A 121 2.67 -6.22 -21.08
C ILE A 121 3.81 -5.43 -21.73
N HIS A 122 5.03 -5.64 -21.22
CA HIS A 122 6.28 -5.17 -21.80
C HIS A 122 6.57 -5.72 -23.21
N ASN A 123 5.91 -6.79 -23.65
CA ASN A 123 6.05 -7.33 -25.01
C ASN A 123 5.12 -6.64 -26.03
N HIS A 124 4.26 -5.73 -25.59
CA HIS A 124 3.33 -5.00 -26.45
C HIS A 124 3.62 -3.50 -26.37
N PRO A 125 3.68 -2.75 -27.49
CA PRO A 125 3.86 -1.31 -27.45
C PRO A 125 2.74 -0.60 -26.68
N HIS A 126 3.08 0.26 -25.73
CA HIS A 126 2.15 1.09 -24.97
C HIS A 126 2.82 2.40 -24.55
N ALA A 127 2.02 3.36 -24.07
CA ALA A 127 2.54 4.63 -23.57
C ALA A 127 3.39 4.40 -22.30
N PRO A 128 4.46 5.18 -22.06
CA PRO A 128 5.33 5.01 -20.89
C PRO A 128 4.60 5.07 -19.54
N ASP A 129 3.46 5.77 -19.48
CA ASP A 129 2.63 5.98 -18.29
C ASP A 129 1.37 5.09 -18.28
N TYR A 130 1.32 4.03 -19.10
CA TYR A 130 0.13 3.21 -19.29
C TYR A 130 -0.44 2.68 -17.97
N GLU A 131 0.40 2.12 -17.09
CA GLU A 131 -0.06 1.54 -15.83
C GLU A 131 -0.66 2.60 -14.91
N THR A 132 0.01 3.74 -14.75
CA THR A 132 -0.48 4.87 -13.97
C THR A 132 -1.82 5.39 -14.52
N SER A 133 -1.93 5.50 -15.84
CA SER A 133 -3.15 5.95 -16.53
C SER A 133 -4.31 4.98 -16.32
N VAL A 134 -4.09 3.68 -16.48
CA VAL A 134 -5.12 2.65 -16.26
C VAL A 134 -5.56 2.63 -14.80
N VAL A 135 -4.63 2.63 -13.85
CA VAL A 135 -4.95 2.61 -12.42
C VAL A 135 -5.72 3.86 -12.00
N SER A 136 -5.30 5.04 -12.44
CA SER A 136 -6.02 6.30 -12.16
C SER A 136 -7.43 6.28 -12.74
N ALA A 137 -7.60 5.80 -13.98
CA ALA A 137 -8.93 5.67 -14.60
C ALA A 137 -9.83 4.70 -13.83
N LEU A 138 -9.28 3.57 -13.36
CA LEU A 138 -10.01 2.60 -12.53
C LEU A 138 -10.41 3.19 -11.18
N CYS A 139 -9.50 3.90 -10.49
CA CYS A 139 -9.83 4.58 -9.23
C CYS A 139 -10.94 5.61 -9.42
N LEU A 140 -10.89 6.39 -10.51
CA LEU A 140 -11.96 7.33 -10.84
C LEU A 140 -13.29 6.62 -11.10
N ALA A 141 -13.30 5.62 -11.98
CA ALA A 141 -14.50 4.86 -12.31
C ALA A 141 -15.14 4.25 -11.06
N ARG A 142 -14.34 3.62 -10.20
CA ARG A 142 -14.81 3.04 -8.95
C ARG A 142 -15.35 4.11 -7.99
N SER A 143 -14.72 5.28 -7.89
CA SER A 143 -15.23 6.38 -7.04
C SER A 143 -16.62 6.85 -7.44
N PHE A 144 -16.95 6.81 -8.74
CA PHE A 144 -18.28 7.11 -9.24
C PHE A 144 -19.26 5.95 -9.02
N GLU A 145 -18.85 4.72 -9.33
CA GLU A 145 -19.72 3.53 -9.21
C GLU A 145 -20.13 3.26 -7.76
N THR A 146 -19.21 3.43 -6.81
CA THR A 146 -19.47 3.18 -5.39
C THR A 146 -19.88 4.43 -4.62
N GLU A 147 -19.78 5.60 -5.26
CA GLU A 147 -20.02 6.90 -4.64
C GLU A 147 -19.25 7.11 -3.33
N THR A 148 -17.99 6.69 -3.35
CA THR A 148 -17.08 6.84 -2.23
C THR A 148 -15.87 7.64 -2.64
N VAL A 149 -15.22 8.24 -1.65
CA VAL A 149 -13.84 8.66 -1.81
C VAL A 149 -12.97 7.42 -1.97
N TRP A 150 -12.14 7.40 -3.00
CA TRP A 150 -11.18 6.34 -3.28
C TRP A 150 -9.78 6.82 -2.98
N VAL A 151 -9.04 6.03 -2.19
CA VAL A 151 -7.65 6.29 -1.85
C VAL A 151 -6.83 5.13 -2.36
N MET A 152 -5.81 5.43 -3.15
CA MET A 152 -4.82 4.44 -3.60
C MET A 152 -3.44 4.92 -3.15
N CYS A 153 -2.70 4.04 -2.49
CA CYS A 153 -1.30 4.26 -2.18
C CYS A 153 -0.47 3.17 -2.86
N ASN A 154 0.49 3.57 -3.66
CA ASN A 154 1.38 2.70 -4.40
C ASN A 154 2.83 3.03 -4.08
N ALA A 155 3.74 2.06 -4.24
CA ALA A 155 5.16 2.30 -4.03
C ALA A 155 5.70 3.29 -5.07
N GLY A 156 6.53 4.22 -4.64
CA GLY A 156 7.22 5.19 -5.48
C GLY A 156 8.72 4.99 -5.43
N GLY A 157 9.44 5.57 -6.40
CA GLY A 157 10.88 5.36 -6.54
C GLY A 157 11.39 5.88 -7.89
N ASP A 158 12.48 5.30 -8.37
CA ASP A 158 12.99 5.61 -9.70
C ASP A 158 12.12 4.95 -10.78
N ALA A 159 11.63 5.75 -11.73
CA ALA A 159 10.86 5.24 -12.86
C ALA A 159 11.67 4.25 -13.72
N LEU A 160 13.00 4.40 -13.78
CA LEU A 160 13.89 3.48 -14.51
C LEU A 160 13.98 2.10 -13.84
N GLU A 161 13.68 2.02 -12.54
CA GLU A 161 13.59 0.77 -11.78
C GLU A 161 12.17 0.16 -11.82
N GLY A 162 11.25 0.76 -12.59
CA GLY A 162 9.89 0.25 -12.76
C GLY A 162 8.88 0.76 -11.73
N PHE A 163 9.24 1.74 -10.90
CA PHE A 163 8.26 2.37 -10.00
C PHE A 163 7.30 3.26 -10.79
N MET A 164 6.00 3.02 -10.63
CA MET A 164 4.97 3.88 -11.22
C MET A 164 4.51 5.00 -10.27
N GLY A 165 4.68 4.84 -8.94
CA GLY A 165 4.16 5.78 -7.94
C GLY A 165 2.67 6.06 -8.15
N GLY A 166 2.30 7.33 -8.20
CA GLY A 166 0.96 7.76 -8.60
C GLY A 166 -0.11 7.62 -7.52
N SER A 167 0.28 7.48 -6.25
CA SER A 167 -0.65 7.49 -5.12
C SER A 167 -1.59 8.69 -5.20
N GLY A 168 -2.84 8.55 -4.76
CA GLY A 168 -3.80 9.63 -4.88
C GLY A 168 -5.11 9.41 -4.17
N VAL A 169 -5.92 10.46 -4.21
CA VAL A 169 -7.30 10.46 -3.74
C VAL A 169 -8.20 10.90 -4.89
N TRP A 170 -9.28 10.14 -5.10
CA TRP A 170 -10.33 10.43 -6.07
C TRP A 170 -11.66 10.57 -5.35
N ALA A 171 -12.51 11.47 -5.84
CA ALA A 171 -13.86 11.63 -5.33
C ALA A 171 -14.86 11.79 -6.49
N PRO A 172 -16.09 11.27 -6.32
CA PRO A 172 -17.13 11.46 -7.33
C PRO A 172 -17.34 12.96 -7.58
N LEU A 173 -17.58 13.33 -8.84
CA LEU A 173 -17.81 14.72 -9.27
C LEU A 173 -16.62 15.69 -9.07
N ARG A 174 -15.47 15.20 -8.62
CA ARG A 174 -14.25 16.02 -8.42
C ARG A 174 -13.03 15.45 -9.13
N GLY A 175 -13.07 14.17 -9.53
CA GLY A 175 -11.92 13.55 -10.18
C GLY A 175 -10.82 13.24 -9.17
N ARG A 176 -9.55 13.30 -9.63
CA ARG A 176 -8.39 13.20 -8.75
C ARG A 176 -8.23 14.51 -7.97
N VAL A 177 -8.35 14.43 -6.65
CA VAL A 177 -8.32 15.57 -5.72
C VAL A 177 -6.88 15.98 -5.40
N GLY A 178 -5.97 15.01 -5.32
CA GLY A 178 -4.55 15.23 -5.02
C GLY A 178 -3.79 13.92 -4.98
N GLY A 179 -2.46 13.99 -4.86
CA GLY A 179 -1.62 12.80 -4.76
C GLY A 179 -0.18 13.01 -5.19
N CYS A 180 0.57 11.91 -5.22
CA CYS A 180 2.00 11.90 -5.49
C CYS A 180 2.32 11.81 -6.99
N GLY A 181 3.56 12.13 -7.33
CA GLY A 181 4.21 11.77 -8.60
C GLY A 181 4.77 10.34 -8.57
N VAL A 182 5.86 10.08 -9.29
CA VAL A 182 6.49 8.75 -9.38
C VAL A 182 7.39 8.42 -8.18
N GLY A 183 8.12 9.40 -7.65
CA GLY A 183 9.10 9.21 -6.58
C GLY A 183 8.49 8.99 -5.20
N ALA A 184 9.28 8.48 -4.25
CA ALA A 184 8.86 8.39 -2.85
C ALA A 184 8.50 9.77 -2.28
N ALA A 185 7.34 9.87 -1.63
CA ALA A 185 6.81 11.12 -1.11
C ALA A 185 5.80 10.90 0.02
N LEU A 186 5.62 11.91 0.87
CA LEU A 186 4.48 12.01 1.78
C LEU A 186 3.62 13.19 1.31
N GLU A 187 2.40 12.90 0.87
CA GLU A 187 1.43 13.92 0.43
C GLU A 187 0.20 13.89 1.34
N VAL A 188 -0.19 15.02 1.93
CA VAL A 188 -1.43 15.13 2.70
C VAL A 188 -2.50 15.78 1.83
N VAL A 189 -3.54 15.02 1.51
CA VAL A 189 -4.66 15.48 0.68
C VAL A 189 -5.84 15.83 1.57
N GLU A 190 -6.35 17.04 1.44
CA GLU A 190 -7.57 17.48 2.11
C GLU A 190 -8.80 17.13 1.29
N ILE A 191 -9.81 16.59 1.96
CA ILE A 191 -11.00 16.02 1.33
C ILE A 191 -12.23 16.65 1.95
N ASP A 192 -13.01 17.32 1.11
CA ASP A 192 -14.36 17.79 1.43
C ASP A 192 -15.36 16.65 1.25
N LEU A 193 -15.73 16.02 2.36
CA LEU A 193 -16.71 14.93 2.37
C LEU A 193 -18.14 15.39 2.07
N ASN A 194 -18.42 16.69 2.04
CA ASN A 194 -19.76 17.18 1.66
C ASN A 194 -20.09 16.88 0.19
N VAL A 195 -19.09 16.59 -0.66
CA VAL A 195 -19.33 16.14 -2.03
C VAL A 195 -20.19 14.88 -2.10
N LEU A 196 -20.13 14.02 -1.08
CA LEU A 196 -20.93 12.79 -1.01
C LEU A 196 -22.41 13.08 -0.67
N LYS A 197 -22.71 14.22 -0.03
CA LYS A 197 -24.07 14.62 0.35
C LYS A 197 -24.87 15.21 -0.80
N ILE A 198 -24.20 15.68 -1.87
CA ILE A 198 -24.86 16.30 -3.02
C ILE A 198 -25.98 15.39 -3.54
N ARG A 199 -25.74 14.07 -3.68
CA ARG A 199 -26.78 13.15 -4.17
C ARG A 199 -27.98 13.01 -3.23
N GLU A 200 -27.78 12.98 -1.92
CA GLU A 200 -28.91 12.88 -0.98
C GLU A 200 -29.93 14.02 -1.18
N ASP A 201 -29.42 15.22 -1.45
CA ASP A 201 -30.26 16.39 -1.69
C ASP A 201 -30.95 16.33 -3.07
N TRP A 202 -30.30 15.79 -4.10
CA TRP A 202 -30.92 15.57 -5.41
C TRP A 202 -32.02 14.50 -5.36
N SER A 203 -31.80 13.39 -4.67
CA SER A 203 -32.79 12.33 -4.48
C SER A 203 -34.03 12.84 -3.73
N LYS A 204 -33.83 13.68 -2.71
CA LYS A 204 -34.94 14.31 -1.97
C LYS A 204 -35.75 15.28 -2.82
N ARG A 205 -35.11 16.01 -3.75
CA ARG A 205 -35.77 16.95 -4.67
C ARG A 205 -36.57 16.28 -5.78
N GLN A 206 -36.27 15.04 -6.15
CA GLN A 206 -37.08 14.28 -7.12
C GLN A 206 -38.23 13.48 -6.48
N ALA A 207 -38.23 13.35 -5.15
CA ALA A 207 -39.28 12.67 -4.39
C ALA A 207 -40.44 13.60 -3.95
N THR A 208 -40.41 14.88 -4.34
CA THR A 208 -41.44 15.91 -4.11
C THR A 208 -42.04 16.36 -5.43
#